data_AF-A0A2X0IE63-F1
#
_entry.id   AF-A0A2X0IE63-F1
#
_cell.length_a   1.000
_cell.length_b   1.000
_cell.length_c   1.000
_cell.angle_alpha   90.00
_cell.angle_beta   90.00
_cell.angle_gamma   90.00
#
_symmetry.space_group_name_H-M   'P 1'
#
loop_
_entity.id
_entity.type
_entity.pdbx_description
1 polymer ?
#
loop_
_entity_poly.entity_id
_entity_poly.type
_entity_poly.pdbx_seq_one_letter_code
_entity_poly.pdbx_strand_id
1 'polypeptide(L)'
;MPDATGYPRLAELVRGCPDGDRVELFAERARTERELADRIRGSADVLQFFHGTPLRAEALLAARPARVLVAGPAGGAVDLDAARSAGIHVYDTPGLAAATVAEFTLTLLLALARRLPAGVGAGTAWRPTAGRDLAGRLLGVVGWGAIGSAVARLALGIGMRVAAWSPSLDAATAHTAGVQRLELDELLAAADAVSLHLRSAPGTDGIVDARRLALLGPHALLVNTARAALVDMAELRRRLTAGALGGVALDVFDVEPLPEDDLLRTHPAALLTPHMAWMTDDAVGRFLAAAIAFGVHGDDSRVRRLA
;
A
#
# COMPACT_ATOMS: atom_id res chain seq x y z
N MET A 1 11.88 2.60 -12.33
CA MET A 1 11.13 1.40 -11.88
C MET A 1 11.66 0.21 -12.65
N PRO A 2 11.78 -0.99 -12.06
CA PRO A 2 12.30 -2.13 -12.79
C PRO A 2 11.44 -2.36 -14.03
N ASP A 3 12.15 -2.62 -15.11
CA ASP A 3 11.63 -3.01 -16.40
C ASP A 3 10.70 -4.23 -16.23
N ALA A 4 9.49 -4.17 -16.80
CA ALA A 4 8.54 -5.26 -16.74
C ALA A 4 9.04 -6.54 -17.47
N THR A 5 10.15 -6.47 -18.22
CA THR A 5 10.86 -7.64 -18.76
C THR A 5 11.44 -8.56 -17.67
N GLY A 6 11.53 -8.09 -16.42
CA GLY A 6 12.05 -8.87 -15.29
C GLY A 6 11.08 -9.87 -14.67
N TYR A 7 9.84 -10.04 -15.17
CA TYR A 7 8.89 -11.02 -14.65
C TYR A 7 8.92 -12.34 -15.43
N PRO A 8 9.73 -13.34 -15.03
CA PRO A 8 9.91 -14.59 -15.78
C PRO A 8 8.61 -15.39 -16.00
N ARG A 9 7.56 -15.12 -15.23
CA ARG A 9 6.26 -15.80 -15.33
C ARG A 9 5.26 -15.18 -16.31
N LEU A 10 5.51 -13.99 -16.85
CA LEU A 10 4.54 -13.34 -17.74
C LEU A 10 4.38 -14.12 -19.06
N ALA A 11 5.49 -14.59 -19.62
CA ALA A 11 5.49 -15.44 -20.82
C ALA A 11 4.87 -16.83 -20.58
N GLU A 12 4.95 -17.35 -19.34
CA GLU A 12 4.26 -18.58 -18.94
C GLU A 12 2.75 -18.39 -18.85
N LEU A 13 2.31 -17.29 -18.27
CA LEU A 13 0.88 -17.01 -18.04
C LEU A 13 0.13 -16.72 -19.34
N VAL A 14 0.78 -16.16 -20.36
CA VAL A 14 0.18 -15.91 -21.69
C VAL A 14 0.00 -17.19 -22.51
N ARG A 15 0.75 -18.27 -22.23
CA ARG A 15 0.61 -19.57 -22.92
C ARG A 15 -0.72 -20.29 -22.65
N GLY A 16 -1.53 -19.82 -21.69
CA GLY A 16 -2.84 -20.38 -21.37
C GLY A 16 -4.00 -19.82 -22.18
N CYS A 17 -3.77 -18.92 -23.14
CA CYS A 17 -4.85 -18.32 -23.94
C CYS A 17 -5.47 -19.35 -24.91
N PRO A 18 -6.81 -19.35 -25.10
CA PRO A 18 -7.48 -20.23 -26.06
C PRO A 18 -6.88 -20.14 -27.46
N ASP A 19 -6.92 -21.26 -28.19
CA ASP A 19 -6.53 -21.28 -29.60
C ASP A 19 -7.37 -20.27 -30.42
N GLY A 20 -6.71 -19.25 -30.97
CA GLY A 20 -7.34 -18.21 -31.79
C GLY A 20 -7.18 -16.77 -31.26
N ASP A 21 -6.82 -16.59 -29.99
CA ASP A 21 -6.60 -15.27 -29.42
C ASP A 21 -5.19 -14.75 -29.72
N ARG A 22 -5.08 -13.50 -30.18
CA ARG A 22 -3.80 -12.81 -30.37
C ARG A 22 -3.48 -11.99 -29.13
N VAL A 23 -2.46 -12.41 -28.37
CA VAL A 23 -1.93 -11.62 -27.25
C VAL A 23 -0.74 -10.79 -27.71
N GLU A 24 -0.81 -9.48 -27.48
CA GLU A 24 0.28 -8.55 -27.72
C GLU A 24 0.76 -7.99 -26.38
N LEU A 25 2.07 -8.10 -26.12
CA LEU A 25 2.67 -7.69 -24.85
C LEU A 25 3.53 -6.45 -25.05
N PHE A 26 3.30 -5.44 -24.22
CA PHE A 26 4.14 -4.25 -24.12
C PHE A 26 4.81 -4.19 -22.74
N ALA A 27 6.12 -4.43 -22.68
CA ALA A 27 6.88 -4.38 -21.43
C ALA A 27 7.24 -2.96 -20.98
N GLU A 28 7.28 -2.00 -21.92
CA GLU A 28 7.58 -0.61 -21.63
C GLU A 28 6.30 0.22 -21.44
N ARG A 29 6.35 1.22 -20.56
CA ARG A 29 5.27 2.20 -20.43
C ARG A 29 5.12 2.99 -21.72
N ALA A 30 3.88 3.26 -22.13
CA ALA A 30 3.60 4.24 -23.16
C ALA A 30 3.99 5.64 -22.64
N ARG A 31 4.60 6.46 -23.49
CA ARG A 31 5.07 7.80 -23.15
C ARG A 31 3.95 8.84 -23.23
N THR A 32 2.89 8.53 -23.97
CA THR A 32 1.73 9.41 -24.17
C THR A 32 0.44 8.60 -24.17
N GLU A 33 -0.69 9.27 -23.91
CA GLU A 33 -2.02 8.65 -24.03
C GLU A 33 -2.31 8.19 -25.46
N ARG A 34 -1.88 8.97 -26.46
CA ARG A 34 -1.99 8.61 -27.87
C ARG A 34 -1.27 7.30 -28.20
N GLU A 35 -0.02 7.16 -27.75
CA GLU A 35 0.73 5.92 -27.93
C GLU A 35 0.03 4.74 -27.26
N LEU A 36 -0.48 4.94 -26.04
CA LEU A 36 -1.25 3.91 -25.34
C LEU A 36 -2.49 3.51 -26.13
N ALA A 37 -3.23 4.49 -26.67
CA ALA A 37 -4.42 4.28 -27.49
C ALA A 37 -4.12 3.46 -28.74
N ASP A 38 -3.00 3.74 -29.42
CA ASP A 38 -2.58 3.02 -30.61
C ASP A 38 -2.16 1.58 -30.29
N ARG A 39 -1.48 1.35 -29.16
CA ARG A 39 -1.08 0.01 -28.70
C ARG A 39 -2.26 -0.91 -28.38
N ILE A 40 -3.35 -0.35 -27.82
CA ILE A 40 -4.53 -1.13 -27.41
C ILE A 40 -5.66 -1.12 -28.45
N ARG A 41 -5.42 -0.52 -29.62
CA ARG A 41 -6.44 -0.34 -30.66
C ARG A 41 -6.87 -1.69 -31.23
N GLY A 42 -8.17 -1.94 -31.25
CA GLY A 42 -8.75 -3.18 -31.78
C GLY A 42 -8.68 -4.36 -30.80
N SER A 43 -8.12 -4.16 -29.60
CA SER A 43 -8.17 -5.16 -28.53
C SER A 43 -9.56 -5.20 -27.90
N ALA A 44 -10.13 -6.41 -27.74
CA ALA A 44 -11.34 -6.59 -26.95
C ALA A 44 -11.07 -6.39 -25.46
N ASP A 45 -9.92 -6.86 -24.97
CA ASP A 45 -9.53 -6.79 -23.58
C ASP A 45 -8.16 -6.14 -23.43
N VAL A 46 -8.02 -5.33 -22.38
CA VAL A 46 -6.75 -4.70 -22.00
C VAL A 46 -6.40 -5.12 -20.59
N LEU A 47 -5.29 -5.84 -20.42
CA LEU A 47 -4.72 -6.13 -19.11
C LEU A 47 -3.58 -5.14 -18.85
N GLN A 48 -3.70 -4.38 -17.76
CA GLN A 48 -2.70 -3.39 -17.36
C GLN A 48 -2.25 -3.63 -15.92
N PHE A 49 -0.95 -3.59 -15.69
CA PHE A 49 -0.42 -3.48 -14.34
C PHE A 49 -0.74 -2.09 -13.76
N PHE A 50 -1.14 -1.99 -12.49
CA PHE A 50 -1.64 -0.72 -11.91
C PHE A 50 -0.63 0.43 -11.92
N HIS A 51 0.67 0.14 -11.99
CA HIS A 51 1.73 1.14 -12.21
C HIS A 51 2.02 1.42 -13.69
N GLY A 52 1.23 0.94 -14.64
CA GLY A 52 1.37 1.28 -16.06
C GLY A 52 1.06 2.76 -16.36
N THR A 53 1.18 3.15 -17.63
CA THR A 53 0.67 4.46 -18.09
C THR A 53 -0.84 4.51 -17.86
N PRO A 54 -1.37 5.49 -17.11
CA PRO A 54 -2.79 5.51 -16.81
C PRO A 54 -3.67 5.53 -18.07
N LEU A 55 -4.71 4.70 -18.10
CA LEU A 55 -5.74 4.68 -19.13
C LEU A 55 -6.74 5.80 -18.86
N ARG A 56 -6.44 6.98 -19.39
CA ARG A 56 -7.29 8.17 -19.29
C ARG A 56 -8.29 8.22 -20.43
N ALA A 57 -9.15 9.24 -20.41
CA ALA A 57 -10.25 9.40 -21.36
C ALA A 57 -9.81 9.33 -22.83
N GLU A 58 -8.68 9.94 -23.25
CA GLU A 58 -8.25 9.91 -24.65
C GLU A 58 -8.01 8.48 -25.12
N ALA A 59 -7.20 7.72 -24.37
CA ALA A 59 -6.85 6.34 -24.71
C ALA A 59 -8.08 5.42 -24.69
N LEU A 60 -8.91 5.52 -23.64
CA LEU A 60 -10.11 4.70 -23.49
C LEU A 60 -11.13 4.95 -24.61
N LEU A 61 -11.41 6.22 -24.93
CA LEU A 61 -12.43 6.58 -25.91
C LEU A 61 -11.99 6.35 -27.36
N ALA A 62 -10.68 6.40 -27.63
CA ALA A 62 -10.11 6.16 -28.95
C ALA A 62 -10.00 4.67 -29.29
N ALA A 63 -9.73 3.81 -28.29
CA ALA A 63 -9.58 2.37 -28.51
C ALA A 63 -10.85 1.57 -28.22
N ARG A 64 -11.65 1.98 -27.23
CA ARG A 64 -12.90 1.35 -26.79
C ARG A 64 -12.82 -0.17 -26.59
N PRO A 65 -11.89 -0.67 -25.75
CA PRO A 65 -11.92 -2.08 -25.37
C PRO A 65 -13.22 -2.42 -24.64
N ALA A 66 -13.68 -3.67 -24.74
CA ALA A 66 -14.83 -4.14 -23.99
C ALA A 66 -14.53 -4.25 -22.49
N ARG A 67 -13.31 -4.73 -22.14
CA ARG A 67 -12.87 -4.87 -20.74
C ARG A 67 -11.48 -4.28 -20.52
N VAL A 68 -11.28 -3.67 -19.35
CA VAL A 68 -9.98 -3.29 -18.80
C VAL A 68 -9.78 -4.02 -17.48
N LEU A 69 -8.72 -4.81 -17.40
CA LEU A 69 -8.33 -5.60 -16.23
C LEU A 69 -7.07 -5.00 -15.63
N VAL A 70 -7.21 -4.38 -14.46
CA VAL A 70 -6.07 -3.87 -13.73
C VAL A 70 -5.52 -4.97 -12.82
N ALA A 71 -4.31 -5.44 -13.11
CA ALA A 71 -3.55 -6.27 -12.20
C ALA A 71 -3.04 -5.37 -11.06
N GLY A 72 -3.73 -5.41 -9.92
CA GLY A 72 -3.56 -4.53 -8.76
C GLY A 72 -4.76 -3.61 -8.54
N PRO A 73 -4.68 -2.65 -7.61
CA PRO A 73 -5.75 -1.67 -7.40
C PRO A 73 -5.89 -0.71 -8.58
N ALA A 74 -7.10 -0.48 -9.10
CA ALA A 74 -7.30 0.41 -10.25
C ALA A 74 -7.29 1.92 -9.92
N GLY A 75 -7.18 2.30 -8.63
CA GLY A 75 -7.21 3.69 -8.21
C GLY A 75 -6.09 4.51 -8.84
N GLY A 76 -6.44 5.39 -9.79
CA GLY A 76 -5.51 6.23 -10.55
C GLY A 76 -4.91 5.57 -11.81
N ALA A 77 -5.09 4.26 -11.98
CA ALA A 77 -4.64 3.53 -13.16
C ALA A 77 -5.59 3.68 -14.36
N VAL A 78 -6.88 3.91 -14.11
CA VAL A 78 -7.93 4.05 -15.13
C VAL A 78 -8.87 5.19 -14.76
N ASP A 79 -9.28 5.98 -15.75
CA ASP A 79 -10.38 6.94 -15.61
C ASP A 79 -11.72 6.19 -15.62
N LEU A 80 -12.24 5.94 -14.41
CA LEU A 80 -13.47 5.16 -14.22
C LEU A 80 -14.71 5.86 -14.77
N ASP A 81 -14.76 7.19 -14.77
CA ASP A 81 -15.94 7.92 -15.24
C ASP A 81 -15.98 7.96 -16.76
N ALA A 82 -14.83 8.12 -17.41
CA ALA A 82 -14.72 7.95 -18.86
C ALA A 82 -15.09 6.52 -19.28
N ALA A 83 -14.60 5.51 -18.57
CA ALA A 83 -14.91 4.11 -18.85
C ALA A 83 -16.43 3.83 -18.74
N ARG A 84 -17.07 4.25 -17.64
CA ARG A 84 -18.54 4.11 -17.45
C ARG A 84 -19.32 4.78 -18.56
N SER A 85 -18.97 6.01 -18.90
CA SER A 85 -19.65 6.79 -19.94
C SER A 85 -19.53 6.15 -21.33
N ALA A 86 -18.44 5.42 -21.56
CA ALA A 86 -18.18 4.71 -22.81
C ALA A 86 -18.70 3.26 -22.84
N GLY A 87 -19.29 2.77 -21.74
CA GLY A 87 -19.72 1.37 -21.62
C GLY A 87 -18.57 0.35 -21.50
N ILE A 88 -17.39 0.81 -21.10
CA ILE A 88 -16.20 -0.03 -20.92
C ILE A 88 -16.21 -0.61 -19.51
N HIS A 89 -16.11 -1.94 -19.41
CA HIS A 89 -16.07 -2.61 -18.11
C HIS A 89 -14.67 -2.55 -17.50
N VAL A 90 -14.56 -2.16 -16.24
CA VAL A 90 -13.26 -2.08 -15.55
C VAL A 90 -13.26 -2.99 -14.33
N TYR A 91 -12.19 -3.77 -14.19
CA TYR A 91 -11.99 -4.70 -13.09
C TYR A 91 -10.63 -4.47 -12.43
N ASP A 92 -10.54 -4.73 -11.13
CA ASP A 92 -9.29 -4.72 -10.36
C ASP A 92 -9.11 -5.99 -9.53
N THR A 93 -7.90 -6.21 -8.99
CA THR A 93 -7.59 -7.38 -8.14
C THR A 93 -7.27 -6.95 -6.69
N PRO A 94 -8.30 -6.59 -5.89
CA PRO A 94 -8.09 -5.96 -4.59
C PRO A 94 -7.56 -6.95 -3.55
N GLY A 95 -6.71 -6.46 -2.64
CA GLY A 95 -6.32 -7.20 -1.43
C GLY A 95 -5.22 -8.26 -1.61
N LEU A 96 -4.73 -8.51 -2.83
CA LEU A 96 -3.78 -9.61 -3.07
C LEU A 96 -2.35 -9.37 -2.55
N ALA A 97 -2.06 -8.14 -2.12
CA ALA A 97 -0.82 -7.78 -1.42
C ALA A 97 -1.01 -7.60 0.09
N ALA A 98 -2.14 -8.00 0.68
CA ALA A 98 -2.42 -7.75 2.09
C ALA A 98 -1.35 -8.32 3.03
N ALA A 99 -0.95 -9.58 2.83
CA ALA A 99 0.12 -10.21 3.59
C ALA A 99 1.47 -9.53 3.36
N THR A 100 1.81 -9.22 2.10
CA THR A 100 3.05 -8.55 1.72
C THR A 100 3.22 -7.18 2.40
N VAL A 101 2.17 -6.35 2.35
CA VAL A 101 2.20 -5.04 3.02
C VAL A 101 2.24 -5.21 4.53
N ALA A 102 1.58 -6.23 5.08
CA ALA A 102 1.60 -6.49 6.52
C ALA A 102 2.99 -6.91 7.03
N GLU A 103 3.67 -7.81 6.31
CA GLU A 103 5.05 -8.21 6.58
C GLU A 103 6.00 -7.00 6.52
N PHE A 104 5.87 -6.18 5.48
CA PHE A 104 6.68 -4.97 5.33
C PHE A 104 6.43 -3.96 6.45
N THR A 105 5.16 -3.75 6.82
CA THR A 105 4.77 -2.85 7.92
C THR A 105 5.38 -3.30 9.25
N LEU A 106 5.28 -4.59 9.59
CA LEU A 106 5.87 -5.11 10.82
C LEU A 106 7.41 -5.04 10.78
N THR A 107 8.01 -5.28 9.60
CA THR A 107 9.45 -5.13 9.40
C THR A 107 9.91 -3.69 9.66
N LEU A 108 9.21 -2.70 9.12
CA LEU A 108 9.48 -1.28 9.39
C LEU A 108 9.34 -0.95 10.89
N LEU A 109 8.28 -1.45 11.53
CA LEU A 109 8.05 -1.24 12.95
C LEU A 109 9.19 -1.83 13.81
N LEU A 110 9.60 -3.07 13.53
CA LEU A 110 10.70 -3.74 14.23
C LEU A 110 12.03 -3.03 13.99
N ALA A 111 12.33 -2.67 12.74
CA ALA A 111 13.57 -1.97 12.38
C ALA A 111 13.65 -0.60 13.08
N LEU A 112 12.55 0.14 13.13
CA LEU A 112 12.45 1.41 13.84
C LEU A 112 12.64 1.22 15.35
N ALA A 113 11.89 0.29 15.97
CA ALA A 113 11.97 0.02 17.40
C ALA A 113 13.37 -0.44 17.85
N ARG A 114 14.05 -1.23 17.03
CA ARG A 114 15.40 -1.75 17.30
C ARG A 114 16.51 -0.80 16.85
N ARG A 115 16.17 0.36 16.27
CA ARG A 115 17.11 1.31 15.67
C ARG A 115 18.09 0.65 14.70
N LEU A 116 17.58 -0.32 13.93
CA LEU A 116 18.38 -1.14 13.01
C LEU A 116 19.19 -0.31 12.03
N PRO A 117 18.65 0.76 11.39
CA PRO A 117 19.43 1.56 10.43
C PRO A 117 20.71 2.17 11.02
N ALA A 118 20.73 2.51 12.31
CA ALA A 118 21.91 3.06 12.95
C ALA A 118 23.05 2.03 13.13
N GLY A 119 22.73 0.74 13.12
CA GLY A 119 23.70 -0.36 13.21
C GLY A 119 24.09 -0.97 11.86
N VAL A 120 23.28 -0.80 10.83
CA VAL A 120 23.59 -1.30 9.48
C VAL A 120 24.72 -0.47 8.89
N GLY A 121 25.80 -1.14 8.45
CA GLY A 121 26.93 -0.45 7.83
C GLY A 121 27.74 0.42 8.80
N ALA A 122 27.75 0.09 10.11
CA ALA A 122 28.42 0.83 11.19
C ALA A 122 29.93 1.11 10.99
N GLY A 123 30.55 0.60 9.91
CA GLY A 123 31.94 0.84 9.56
C GLY A 123 32.88 0.55 10.72
N THR A 124 33.81 1.46 10.99
CA THR A 124 34.78 1.35 12.09
C THR A 124 34.22 1.78 13.45
N ALA A 125 33.06 2.46 13.48
CA ALA A 125 32.50 3.03 14.70
C ALA A 125 31.89 1.98 15.66
N TRP A 126 31.78 0.71 15.24
CA TRP A 126 31.34 -0.51 15.96
C TRP A 126 30.83 -0.31 17.41
N ARG A 127 29.72 0.43 17.55
CA ARG A 127 29.12 0.78 18.84
C ARG A 127 27.66 0.32 18.88
N PRO A 128 27.25 -0.43 19.91
CA PRO A 128 25.86 -0.82 20.08
C PRO A 128 24.95 0.39 20.22
N THR A 129 23.79 0.33 19.59
CA THR A 129 22.71 1.31 19.77
C THR A 129 21.56 0.65 20.52
N ALA A 130 21.10 1.27 21.61
CA ALA A 130 19.97 0.76 22.36
C ALA A 130 18.68 0.93 21.56
N GLY A 131 17.99 -0.19 21.31
CA GLY A 131 16.61 -0.23 20.82
C GLY A 131 15.64 -0.59 21.95
N ARG A 132 14.39 -0.88 21.59
CA ARG A 132 13.37 -1.36 22.53
C ARG A 132 12.71 -2.62 21.99
N ASP A 133 12.26 -3.46 22.93
CA ASP A 133 11.43 -4.61 22.60
C ASP A 133 9.98 -4.18 22.41
N LEU A 134 9.26 -4.91 21.56
CA LEU A 134 7.84 -4.71 21.28
C LEU A 134 6.93 -5.72 21.99
N ALA A 135 7.46 -6.88 22.41
CA ALA A 135 6.69 -7.85 23.18
C ALA A 135 6.10 -7.19 24.45
N GLY A 136 4.81 -7.45 24.72
CA GLY A 136 4.04 -6.85 25.81
C GLY A 136 3.59 -5.40 25.56
N ARG A 137 4.11 -4.70 24.56
CA ARG A 137 3.69 -3.33 24.20
C ARG A 137 2.41 -3.31 23.40
N LEU A 138 1.70 -2.17 23.43
CA LEU A 138 0.45 -2.00 22.71
C LEU A 138 0.68 -1.46 21.30
N LEU A 139 0.29 -2.23 20.29
CA LEU A 139 0.11 -1.77 18.91
C LEU A 139 -1.33 -1.29 18.71
N GLY A 140 -1.50 -0.04 18.32
CA GLY A 140 -2.74 0.52 17.81
C GLY A 140 -2.85 0.35 16.29
N VAL A 141 -3.84 -0.40 15.82
CA VAL A 141 -4.11 -0.62 14.39
C VAL A 141 -5.27 0.28 13.96
N VAL A 142 -4.99 1.28 13.13
CA VAL A 142 -5.99 2.21 12.60
C VAL A 142 -6.38 1.77 11.19
N GLY A 143 -7.55 1.14 11.08
CA GLY A 143 -8.09 0.52 9.87
C GLY A 143 -8.10 -1.00 9.97
N TRP A 144 -9.30 -1.59 9.98
CA TRP A 144 -9.50 -3.04 10.13
C TRP A 144 -9.96 -3.69 8.82
N GLY A 145 -9.09 -3.61 7.82
CA GLY A 145 -9.27 -4.31 6.53
C GLY A 145 -8.36 -5.54 6.40
N ALA A 146 -8.13 -5.97 5.16
CA ALA A 146 -7.25 -7.11 4.86
C ALA A 146 -5.80 -6.89 5.35
N ILE A 147 -5.25 -5.68 5.21
CA ILE A 147 -3.89 -5.35 5.67
C ILE A 147 -3.86 -5.21 7.19
N GLY A 148 -4.73 -4.39 7.78
CA GLY A 148 -4.71 -4.13 9.23
C GLY A 148 -4.92 -5.39 10.08
N SER A 149 -5.83 -6.28 9.68
CA SER A 149 -6.01 -7.56 10.38
C SER A 149 -4.82 -8.51 10.21
N ALA A 150 -4.14 -8.49 9.06
CA ALA A 150 -2.91 -9.25 8.87
C ALA A 150 -1.75 -8.70 9.73
N VAL A 151 -1.59 -7.37 9.83
CA VAL A 151 -0.61 -6.74 10.73
C VAL A 151 -0.91 -7.09 12.18
N ALA A 152 -2.17 -7.00 12.61
CA ALA A 152 -2.59 -7.39 13.95
C ALA A 152 -2.21 -8.84 14.28
N ARG A 153 -2.47 -9.78 13.36
CA ARG A 153 -2.11 -11.19 13.53
C ARG A 153 -0.60 -11.39 13.69
N LEU A 154 0.22 -10.72 12.87
CA LEU A 154 1.68 -10.81 12.98
C LEU A 154 2.18 -10.19 14.30
N ALA A 155 1.62 -9.05 14.71
CA ALA A 155 1.97 -8.38 15.96
C ALA A 155 1.63 -9.23 17.20
N LEU A 156 0.46 -9.88 17.21
CA LEU A 156 0.10 -10.87 18.23
C LEU A 156 1.10 -12.04 18.25
N GLY A 157 1.52 -12.52 17.07
CA GLY A 157 2.49 -13.61 16.92
C GLY A 157 3.85 -13.32 17.54
N ILE A 158 4.29 -12.06 17.58
CA ILE A 158 5.53 -11.65 18.26
C ILE A 158 5.32 -11.21 19.73
N GLY A 159 4.10 -11.41 20.25
CA GLY A 159 3.76 -11.15 21.65
C GLY A 159 3.38 -9.70 21.98
N MET A 160 3.02 -8.87 21.00
CA MET A 160 2.43 -7.56 21.28
C MET A 160 0.99 -7.70 21.79
N ARG A 161 0.52 -6.70 22.52
CA ARG A 161 -0.91 -6.46 22.71
C ARG A 161 -1.42 -5.65 21.52
N VAL A 162 -2.63 -5.92 21.06
CA VAL A 162 -3.20 -5.20 19.92
C VAL A 162 -4.55 -4.59 20.29
N ALA A 163 -4.67 -3.28 20.02
CA ALA A 163 -5.95 -2.60 19.96
C ALA A 163 -6.19 -2.10 18.53
N ALA A 164 -7.45 -2.00 18.13
CA ALA A 164 -7.82 -1.63 16.79
C ALA A 164 -9.00 -0.67 16.76
N TRP A 165 -9.00 0.20 15.75
CA TRP A 165 -10.12 1.06 15.40
C TRP A 165 -10.35 1.02 13.89
N SER A 166 -11.61 1.00 13.49
CA SER A 166 -12.05 1.20 12.10
C SER A 166 -13.49 1.69 12.14
N PRO A 167 -13.95 2.51 11.17
CA PRO A 167 -15.34 2.96 11.13
C PRO A 167 -16.37 1.81 11.20
N SER A 168 -16.01 0.65 10.64
CA SER A 168 -16.87 -0.53 10.56
C SER A 168 -16.45 -1.69 11.47
N LEU A 169 -15.48 -1.50 12.37
CA LEU A 169 -15.05 -2.58 13.27
C LEU A 169 -16.02 -2.69 14.45
N ASP A 170 -16.72 -3.81 14.57
CA ASP A 170 -17.55 -4.12 15.73
C ASP A 170 -16.76 -4.88 16.83
N ALA A 171 -17.36 -4.95 18.02
CA ALA A 171 -16.74 -5.59 19.18
C ALA A 171 -16.61 -7.12 19.03
N ALA A 172 -17.55 -7.77 18.34
CA ALA A 172 -17.53 -9.22 18.15
C ALA A 172 -16.37 -9.65 17.25
N THR A 173 -16.18 -8.96 16.13
CA THR A 173 -15.07 -9.15 15.19
C THR A 173 -13.72 -8.91 15.87
N ALA A 174 -13.59 -7.83 16.64
CA ALA A 174 -12.38 -7.54 17.41
C ALA A 174 -12.08 -8.68 18.41
N HIS A 175 -13.09 -9.12 19.17
CA HIS A 175 -12.96 -10.19 20.14
C HIS A 175 -12.53 -11.52 19.49
N THR A 176 -13.17 -11.93 18.40
CA THR A 176 -12.80 -13.16 17.66
C THR A 176 -11.36 -13.10 17.12
N ALA A 177 -10.87 -11.91 16.76
CA ALA A 177 -9.50 -11.72 16.32
C ALA A 177 -8.47 -11.61 17.46
N GLY A 178 -8.90 -11.68 18.72
CA GLY A 178 -8.02 -11.53 19.89
C GLY A 178 -7.48 -10.11 20.08
N VAL A 179 -8.18 -9.09 19.59
CA VAL A 179 -7.79 -7.68 19.71
C VAL A 179 -8.81 -6.88 20.50
N GLN A 180 -8.36 -5.80 21.14
CA GLN A 180 -9.24 -4.86 21.82
C GLN A 180 -9.77 -3.82 20.82
N ARG A 181 -11.10 -3.61 20.76
CA ARG A 181 -11.65 -2.43 20.08
C ARG A 181 -11.53 -1.21 20.98
N LEU A 182 -10.97 -0.13 20.48
CA LEU A 182 -10.88 1.18 21.15
C LEU A 182 -11.41 2.27 20.23
N GLU A 183 -11.86 3.39 20.80
CA GLU A 183 -12.08 4.60 20.01
C GLU A 183 -10.74 5.19 19.56
N LEU A 184 -10.75 5.91 18.43
CA LEU A 184 -9.50 6.35 17.77
C LEU A 184 -8.59 7.16 18.71
N ASP A 185 -9.15 8.15 19.39
CA ASP A 185 -8.37 9.02 20.27
C ASP A 185 -7.82 8.25 21.48
N GLU A 186 -8.59 7.32 22.04
CA GLU A 186 -8.16 6.44 23.14
C GLU A 186 -7.02 5.51 22.69
N LEU A 187 -7.15 4.94 21.49
CA LEU A 187 -6.13 4.08 20.87
C LEU A 187 -4.82 4.85 20.67
N LEU A 188 -4.89 6.06 20.10
CA LEU A 188 -3.70 6.89 19.87
C LEU A 188 -3.02 7.29 21.19
N ALA A 189 -3.80 7.61 22.22
CA ALA A 189 -3.25 7.98 23.53
C ALA A 189 -2.61 6.80 24.27
N ALA A 190 -3.12 5.58 24.10
CA ALA A 190 -2.65 4.39 24.83
C ALA A 190 -1.51 3.63 24.12
N ALA A 191 -1.37 3.77 22.81
CA ALA A 191 -0.49 2.93 22.01
C ALA A 191 1.00 3.27 22.15
N ASP A 192 1.85 2.24 22.29
CA ASP A 192 3.30 2.37 22.17
C ASP A 192 3.75 2.51 20.69
N ALA A 193 2.97 1.93 19.79
CA ALA A 193 3.16 2.01 18.35
C ALA A 193 1.80 2.09 17.65
N VAL A 194 1.71 2.85 16.57
CA VAL A 194 0.50 2.99 15.76
C VAL A 194 0.81 2.65 14.32
N SER A 195 -0.07 1.88 13.67
CA SER A 195 0.03 1.55 12.25
C SER A 195 -1.25 1.90 11.50
N LEU A 196 -1.11 2.59 10.37
CA LEU A 196 -2.23 3.10 9.57
C LEU A 196 -2.52 2.20 8.36
N HIS A 197 -3.78 1.80 8.20
CA HIS A 197 -4.26 0.87 7.17
C HIS A 197 -5.63 1.27 6.59
N LEU A 198 -5.93 2.57 6.58
CA LEU A 198 -7.13 3.12 5.95
C LEU A 198 -6.88 3.46 4.49
N ARG A 199 -7.95 3.43 3.70
CA ARG A 199 -7.96 4.08 2.39
C ARG A 199 -7.99 5.60 2.58
N SER A 200 -7.28 6.35 1.75
CA SER A 200 -7.47 7.81 1.62
C SER A 200 -8.78 8.12 0.89
N ALA A 201 -9.59 8.97 1.50
CA ALA A 201 -10.91 9.38 1.06
C ALA A 201 -11.31 10.64 1.85
N PRO A 202 -12.30 11.44 1.40
CA PRO A 202 -12.69 12.67 2.09
C PRO A 202 -13.03 12.51 3.59
N GLY A 203 -13.48 11.33 4.03
CA GLY A 203 -13.79 11.06 5.44
C GLY A 203 -12.63 10.51 6.28
N THR A 204 -11.49 10.19 5.67
CA THR A 204 -10.31 9.59 6.33
C THR A 204 -9.03 10.40 6.09
N ASP A 205 -9.04 11.34 5.15
CA ASP A 205 -7.95 12.28 4.94
C ASP A 205 -7.84 13.21 6.15
N GLY A 206 -6.62 13.44 6.62
CA GLY A 206 -6.35 14.17 7.85
C GLY A 206 -6.88 13.49 9.11
N ILE A 207 -7.23 12.19 9.07
CA ILE A 207 -7.77 11.51 10.26
C ILE A 207 -6.80 11.54 11.44
N VAL A 208 -5.49 11.52 11.19
CA VAL A 208 -4.45 11.78 12.20
C VAL A 208 -3.95 13.22 12.02
N ASP A 209 -4.83 14.16 12.36
CA ASP A 209 -4.57 15.60 12.38
C ASP A 209 -3.55 16.01 13.46
N ALA A 210 -3.26 17.31 13.54
CA ALA A 210 -2.31 17.82 14.52
C ALA A 210 -2.70 17.55 15.99
N ARG A 211 -4.00 17.59 16.29
CA ARG A 211 -4.51 17.31 17.65
C ARG A 211 -4.32 15.84 18.01
N ARG A 212 -4.55 14.92 17.07
CA ARG A 212 -4.38 13.47 17.25
C ARG A 212 -2.93 13.05 17.26
N LEU A 213 -2.08 13.68 16.45
CA LEU A 213 -0.63 13.54 16.57
C LEU A 213 -0.14 13.95 17.96
N ALA A 214 -0.80 14.90 18.61
CA ALA A 214 -0.48 15.30 19.98
C ALA A 214 -0.82 14.25 21.06
N LEU A 215 -1.72 13.31 20.75
CA LEU A 215 -2.02 12.17 21.63
C LEU A 215 -0.88 11.15 21.65
N LEU A 216 -0.07 11.10 20.58
CA LEU A 216 1.13 10.26 20.54
C LEU A 216 2.21 10.86 21.45
N GLY A 217 2.64 10.07 22.43
CA GLY A 217 3.70 10.46 23.37
C GLY A 217 5.10 10.49 22.74
N PRO A 218 6.10 11.02 23.47
CA PRO A 218 7.50 11.13 23.01
C PRO A 218 8.19 9.77 22.80
N HIS A 219 7.56 8.67 23.20
CA HIS A 219 8.03 7.31 22.99
C HIS A 219 7.18 6.54 21.98
N ALA A 220 6.11 7.12 21.45
CA ALA A 220 5.26 6.45 20.49
C ALA A 220 5.95 6.34 19.13
N LEU A 221 5.76 5.20 18.47
CA LEU A 221 6.21 4.97 17.09
C LEU A 221 5.01 5.04 16.14
N LEU A 222 5.15 5.69 14.99
CA LEU A 222 4.11 5.73 13.96
C LEU A 222 4.61 5.07 12.68
N VAL A 223 3.83 4.14 12.13
CA VAL A 223 4.11 3.48 10.85
C VAL A 223 2.98 3.77 9.87
N ASN A 224 3.33 4.26 8.67
CA ASN A 224 2.37 4.51 7.62
C ASN A 224 2.84 3.90 6.29
N THR A 225 2.20 2.80 5.91
CA THR A 225 2.31 2.13 4.61
C THR A 225 1.01 2.24 3.81
N ALA A 226 0.11 3.13 4.24
CA ALA A 226 -1.18 3.38 3.60
C ALA A 226 -1.09 4.58 2.67
N ARG A 227 -1.35 5.80 3.15
CA ARG A 227 -1.29 7.04 2.36
C ARG A 227 -0.87 8.20 3.24
N ALA A 228 -0.04 9.11 2.73
CA ALA A 228 0.39 10.29 3.46
C ALA A 228 -0.79 11.21 3.83
N ALA A 229 -1.82 11.28 2.98
CA ALA A 229 -3.03 12.08 3.21
C ALA A 229 -3.77 11.74 4.52
N LEU A 230 -3.53 10.58 5.15
CA LEU A 230 -4.13 10.23 6.44
C LEU A 230 -3.55 11.01 7.62
N VAL A 231 -2.38 11.64 7.44
CA VAL A 231 -1.62 12.28 8.51
C VAL A 231 -1.37 13.73 8.14
N ASP A 232 -1.45 14.63 9.11
CA ASP A 232 -0.88 15.98 8.97
C ASP A 232 0.66 15.87 8.91
N MET A 233 1.18 15.80 7.69
CA MET A 233 2.59 15.59 7.42
C MET A 233 3.47 16.78 7.84
N ALA A 234 2.92 17.99 7.91
CA ALA A 234 3.64 19.16 8.39
C ALA A 234 3.81 19.10 9.92
N GLU A 235 2.73 18.79 10.64
CA GLU A 235 2.78 18.61 12.09
C GLU A 235 3.63 17.40 12.48
N LEU A 236 3.57 16.30 11.73
CA LEU A 236 4.41 15.12 11.97
C LEU A 236 5.89 15.49 11.96
N ARG A 237 6.34 16.24 10.94
CA ARG A 237 7.72 16.74 10.85
C ARG A 237 8.07 17.60 12.06
N ARG A 238 7.20 18.55 12.42
CA ARG A 238 7.41 19.45 13.57
C ARG A 238 7.57 18.68 14.88
N ARG A 239 6.69 17.71 15.18
CA ARG A 239 6.76 16.91 16.41
C ARG A 239 7.98 16.01 16.45
N LEU A 240 8.34 15.42 15.32
CA LEU A 240 9.52 14.58 15.21
C LEU A 240 10.79 15.40 15.49
N THR A 241 10.94 16.57 14.87
CA THR A 241 12.06 17.50 15.13
C THR A 241 12.09 17.99 16.57
N ALA A 242 10.93 18.22 17.19
CA ALA A 242 10.83 18.64 18.59
C ALA A 242 11.07 17.50 19.60
N GLY A 243 11.27 16.25 19.16
CA GLY A 243 11.39 15.09 20.05
C GLY A 243 10.08 14.72 20.76
N ALA A 244 8.94 15.22 20.27
CA ALA A 244 7.61 14.94 20.81
C ALA A 244 6.99 13.67 20.23
N LEU A 245 7.69 12.99 19.32
CA LEU A 245 7.33 11.69 18.74
C LEU A 245 8.58 10.80 18.70
N GLY A 246 8.45 9.56 19.17
CA GLY A 246 9.57 8.65 19.36
C GLY A 246 10.20 8.16 18.06
N GLY A 247 9.42 8.13 16.98
CA GLY A 247 9.93 7.86 15.65
C GLY A 247 8.82 7.59 14.64
N VAL A 248 9.17 7.65 13.36
CA VAL A 248 8.26 7.36 12.24
C VAL A 248 8.89 6.37 11.28
N ALA A 249 8.08 5.48 10.72
CA ALA A 249 8.45 4.70 9.54
C ALA A 249 7.43 4.91 8.43
N LEU A 250 7.87 5.41 7.28
CA LEU A 250 6.99 5.86 6.19
C LEU A 250 7.43 5.26 4.85
N ASP A 251 6.45 4.73 4.12
CA ASP A 251 6.59 4.27 2.72
C ASP A 251 5.86 5.21 1.75
N VAL A 252 5.21 6.25 2.25
CA VAL A 252 4.33 7.15 1.49
C VAL A 252 4.52 8.59 1.94
N PHE A 253 4.41 9.54 1.00
CA PHE A 253 4.69 10.96 1.23
C PHE A 253 3.64 11.88 0.60
N ASP A 254 3.55 13.10 1.13
CA ASP A 254 2.70 14.17 0.60
C ASP A 254 3.17 14.65 -0.78
N VAL A 255 4.49 14.63 -1.00
CA VAL A 255 5.12 14.81 -2.31
C VAL A 255 5.96 13.57 -2.62
N GLU A 256 5.66 12.90 -3.74
CA GLU A 256 6.39 11.72 -4.21
C GLU A 256 6.99 11.98 -5.62
N PRO A 257 8.32 11.85 -5.81
CA PRO A 257 9.34 11.44 -4.83
C PRO A 257 9.56 12.46 -3.71
N LEU A 258 9.99 11.97 -2.54
CA LEU A 258 10.34 12.82 -1.40
C LEU A 258 11.45 13.83 -1.80
N PRO A 259 11.22 15.15 -1.64
CA PRO A 259 12.20 16.18 -1.99
C PRO A 259 13.56 15.95 -1.35
N GLU A 260 14.63 16.35 -2.04
CA GLU A 260 15.99 16.03 -1.59
C GLU A 260 16.38 16.71 -0.28
N ASP A 261 15.80 17.87 -0.02
CA ASP A 261 16.00 18.74 1.13
C ASP A 261 15.02 18.49 2.28
N ASP A 262 14.14 17.49 2.18
CA ASP A 262 13.21 17.15 3.25
C ASP A 262 13.97 16.59 4.48
N LEU A 263 13.79 17.24 5.63
CA LEU A 263 14.44 16.90 6.90
C LEU A 263 14.20 15.44 7.36
N LEU A 264 13.10 14.81 6.93
CA LEU A 264 12.83 13.41 7.25
C LEU A 264 13.94 12.50 6.71
N ARG A 265 14.58 12.84 5.58
CA ARG A 265 15.63 12.02 4.96
C ARG A 265 16.85 11.81 5.86
N THR A 266 17.13 12.77 6.74
CA THR A 266 18.30 12.75 7.62
C THR A 266 17.94 12.61 9.09
N HIS A 267 16.65 12.57 9.44
CA HIS A 267 16.23 12.53 10.83
C HIS A 267 16.54 11.17 11.47
N PRO A 268 17.24 11.09 12.62
CA PRO A 268 17.69 9.82 13.21
C PRO A 268 16.55 8.94 13.75
N ALA A 269 15.36 9.51 13.90
CA ALA A 269 14.13 8.81 14.29
C ALA A 269 13.15 8.60 13.13
N ALA A 270 13.58 8.81 11.89
CA ALA A 270 12.80 8.49 10.69
C ALA A 270 13.40 7.27 9.97
N LEU A 271 12.54 6.34 9.56
CA LEU A 271 12.86 5.21 8.70
C LEU A 271 12.00 5.29 7.44
N LEU A 272 12.63 5.56 6.30
CA LEU A 272 11.91 5.88 5.07
C LEU A 272 12.20 4.85 3.99
N THR A 273 11.19 4.52 3.19
CA THR A 273 11.34 3.77 1.94
C THR A 273 10.59 4.48 0.83
N PRO A 274 11.04 4.40 -0.44
CA PRO A 274 10.16 4.71 -1.57
C PRO A 274 8.94 3.80 -1.52
N HIS A 275 7.81 4.19 -2.11
CA HIS A 275 6.53 3.47 -2.05
C HIS A 275 6.56 2.04 -2.62
N MET A 276 7.02 1.10 -1.80
CA MET A 276 7.42 -0.25 -2.20
C MET A 276 6.87 -1.35 -1.29
N ALA A 277 6.06 -1.02 -0.26
CA ALA A 277 5.51 -2.03 0.65
C ALA A 277 4.71 -3.13 -0.05
N TRP A 278 4.14 -2.84 -1.23
CA TRP A 278 3.39 -3.79 -2.05
C TRP A 278 4.27 -4.63 -2.98
N MET A 279 5.53 -4.24 -3.17
CA MET A 279 6.35 -4.64 -4.32
C MET A 279 7.24 -5.83 -3.99
N THR A 280 6.70 -7.03 -4.21
CA THR A 280 7.46 -8.28 -4.26
C THR A 280 7.09 -9.08 -5.50
N ASP A 281 8.00 -9.94 -5.96
CA ASP A 281 7.74 -10.83 -7.11
C ASP A 281 6.49 -11.69 -6.88
N ASP A 282 6.28 -12.14 -5.64
CA ASP A 282 5.11 -12.92 -5.25
C ASP A 282 3.81 -12.12 -5.30
N ALA A 283 3.81 -10.86 -4.82
CA ALA A 283 2.64 -10.00 -4.87
C ALA A 283 2.28 -9.64 -6.31
N VAL A 284 3.28 -9.30 -7.12
CA VAL A 284 3.08 -8.99 -8.55
C VAL A 284 2.59 -10.22 -9.29
N GLY A 285 3.17 -11.40 -9.03
CA GLY A 285 2.70 -12.67 -9.57
C GLY A 285 1.23 -12.95 -9.23
N ARG A 286 0.80 -12.69 -7.98
CA ARG A 286 -0.61 -12.86 -7.58
C ARG A 286 -1.55 -11.91 -8.31
N PHE A 287 -1.17 -10.64 -8.51
CA PHE A 287 -1.98 -9.66 -9.24
C PHE A 287 -2.16 -10.06 -10.70
N LEU A 288 -1.06 -10.41 -11.37
CA LEU A 288 -1.06 -10.81 -12.77
C LEU A 288 -1.85 -12.11 -12.97
N ALA A 289 -1.61 -13.13 -12.13
CA ALA A 289 -2.32 -14.40 -12.22
C ALA A 289 -3.84 -14.23 -12.08
N ALA A 290 -4.31 -13.38 -11.16
CA ALA A 290 -5.74 -13.12 -10.99
C ALA A 290 -6.35 -12.39 -12.20
N ALA A 291 -5.68 -11.37 -12.72
CA ALA A 291 -6.17 -10.64 -13.89
C ALA A 291 -6.18 -11.54 -15.15
N ILE A 292 -5.17 -12.39 -15.33
CA ILE A 292 -5.10 -13.33 -16.45
C ILE A 292 -6.15 -14.44 -16.32
N ALA A 293 -6.32 -15.03 -15.14
CA ALA A 293 -7.34 -16.06 -14.91
C ALA A 293 -8.74 -15.54 -15.26
N PHE A 294 -9.06 -14.29 -14.91
CA PHE A 294 -10.32 -13.68 -15.31
C PHE A 294 -10.39 -13.37 -16.80
N GLY A 295 -9.36 -12.75 -17.37
CA GLY A 295 -9.34 -12.35 -18.77
C GLY A 295 -9.45 -13.54 -19.73
N VAL A 296 -8.74 -14.62 -19.41
CA VAL A 296 -8.55 -15.80 -20.26
C VAL A 296 -9.55 -16.92 -19.95
N HIS A 297 -9.82 -17.17 -18.67
CA HIS A 297 -10.63 -18.31 -18.23
C HIS A 297 -11.99 -17.90 -17.65
N GLY A 298 -12.26 -16.59 -17.54
CA GLY A 298 -13.50 -16.08 -16.96
C GLY A 298 -13.62 -16.28 -15.43
N ASP A 299 -12.53 -16.66 -14.74
CA ASP A 299 -12.53 -16.81 -13.28
C ASP A 299 -12.59 -15.46 -12.59
N ASP A 300 -13.76 -15.09 -12.09
CA ASP A 300 -14.01 -13.81 -11.44
C ASP A 300 -13.84 -13.83 -9.92
N SER A 301 -13.42 -14.96 -9.34
CA SER A 301 -13.36 -15.17 -7.89
C SER A 301 -12.42 -14.21 -7.13
N ARG A 302 -11.49 -13.57 -7.85
CA ARG A 302 -10.47 -12.67 -7.30
C ARG A 302 -10.44 -11.29 -7.95
N VAL A 303 -11.44 -10.97 -8.75
CA VAL A 303 -11.58 -9.64 -9.35
C VAL A 303 -12.78 -8.91 -8.77
N ARG A 304 -12.79 -7.60 -8.94
CA ARG A 304 -13.93 -6.76 -8.57
C ARG A 304 -14.21 -5.79 -9.71
N ARG A 305 -15.48 -5.68 -10.09
CA ARG A 305 -15.95 -4.72 -11.10
C ARG A 305 -16.08 -3.31 -10.50
N LEU A 306 -15.68 -2.30 -11.27
CA LEU A 306 -15.65 -0.88 -10.88
C LEU A 306 -16.45 0.04 -11.83
N ALA A 307 -16.58 -0.38 -13.09
CA ALA A 307 -17.36 0.25 -14.16
C ALA A 307 -18.05 -0.85 -14.99
#